data_AF-A0A0Q8CCY5-F1
#
_entry.id   AF-A0A0Q8CCY5-F1
#
_cell.length_a   1.000
_cell.length_b   1.000
_cell.length_c   1.000
_cell.angle_alpha   90.00
_cell.angle_beta   90.00
_cell.angle_gamma   90.00
#
_symmetry.space_group_name_H-M   'P 1'
#
loop_
_entity.id
_entity.type
_entity.pdbx_description
1 polymer ?
#
loop_
_entity_poly.entity_id
_entity_poly.type
_entity_poly.pdbx_seq_one_letter_code
_entity_poly.pdbx_strand_id
1 'polypeptide(L)'
;MILLGFLLVAAQLMPATYKGATYKCRVEGPSSPMAAMSERSDVVTGYPALWPVGRACEWDRSAGGGTITTYSGSWAGTLVALGLLVGGAAVVVIAFGGLPKEPELLESRAR
;
A
#
# COMPACT_ATOMS: atom_id res chain seq x y z
N MET A 1 9.33 -10.18 12.29
CA MET A 1 8.10 -9.39 12.05
C MET A 1 8.29 -8.40 10.90
N ILE A 2 9.30 -7.53 10.94
CA ILE A 2 9.60 -6.58 9.84
C ILE A 2 9.79 -7.29 8.49
N LEU A 3 10.64 -8.32 8.43
CA LEU A 3 10.85 -9.13 7.22
C LEU A 3 9.54 -9.73 6.68
N LEU A 4 8.70 -10.24 7.59
CA LEU A 4 7.41 -10.83 7.24
C LEU A 4 6.44 -9.78 6.67
N GLY A 5 6.45 -8.57 7.23
CA GLY A 5 5.70 -7.43 6.71
C GLY A 5 6.12 -7.06 5.29
N PHE A 6 7.43 -6.96 5.02
CA PHE A 6 7.94 -6.72 3.67
C PHE A 6 7.60 -7.85 2.70
N LEU A 7 7.72 -9.12 3.12
CA LEU A 7 7.36 -10.27 2.30
C LEU A 7 5.87 -10.25 1.93
N LEU A 8 4.99 -9.85 2.86
CA LEU A 8 3.57 -9.69 2.59
C LEU A 8 3.28 -8.56 1.60
N VAL A 9 3.95 -7.42 1.72
CA VAL A 9 3.83 -6.33 0.74
C VAL A 9 4.27 -6.81 -0.64
N ALA A 10 5.42 -7.50 -0.72
CA ALA A 10 5.94 -8.04 -1.97
C ALA A 10 5.00 -9.10 -2.57
N ALA A 11 4.44 -9.98 -1.76
CA ALA A 11 3.49 -11.01 -2.17
C ALA A 11 2.18 -10.44 -2.74
N GLN A 12 1.76 -9.25 -2.29
CA GLN A 12 0.59 -8.54 -2.82
C GLN A 12 0.92 -7.77 -4.11
N LEU A 13 2.11 -7.15 -4.18
CA LEU A 13 2.54 -6.37 -5.33
C LEU A 13 2.90 -7.24 -6.55
N MET A 14 3.59 -8.36 -6.34
CA MET A 14 4.01 -9.27 -7.41
C MET A 14 2.86 -9.68 -8.35
N PRO A 15 1.73 -10.24 -7.88
CA PRO A 15 0.62 -10.60 -8.75
C PRO A 15 -0.10 -9.37 -9.32
N ALA A 16 -0.14 -8.26 -8.56
CA ALA A 16 -0.80 -7.03 -8.98
C ALA A 16 -0.11 -6.37 -10.18
N THR A 17 1.22 -6.52 -10.30
CA THR A 17 2.02 -5.94 -11.39
C THR A 17 2.62 -6.99 -12.34
N TYR A 18 2.28 -8.27 -12.20
CA TYR A 18 2.79 -9.34 -13.06
C TYR A 18 2.39 -9.08 -14.53
N LYS A 19 3.39 -9.01 -15.41
CA LYS A 19 3.30 -8.58 -16.84
C LYS A 19 3.00 -7.09 -17.06
N GLY A 20 3.15 -6.26 -16.03
CA GLY A 20 2.97 -4.81 -16.08
C GLY A 20 1.59 -4.38 -15.57
N ALA A 21 1.59 -3.32 -14.75
CA ALA A 21 0.38 -2.79 -14.14
C ALA A 21 -0.63 -2.30 -15.19
N THR A 22 -0.15 -1.61 -16.23
CA THR A 22 -1.01 -1.14 -17.34
C THR A 22 -1.69 -2.27 -18.10
N TYR A 23 -0.96 -3.35 -18.40
CA TYR A 23 -1.52 -4.53 -19.06
C TYR A 23 -2.62 -5.16 -18.21
N LYS A 24 -2.37 -5.30 -16.90
CA LYS A 24 -3.34 -5.83 -15.94
C LYS A 24 -4.58 -4.95 -15.83
N CYS A 25 -4.41 -3.63 -15.77
CA CYS A 25 -5.52 -2.69 -15.78
C CYS A 25 -6.36 -2.81 -17.06
N ARG A 26 -5.70 -2.93 -18.23
CA ARG A 26 -6.40 -3.08 -19.51
C ARG A 26 -7.18 -4.39 -19.63
N VAL A 27 -6.63 -5.51 -19.16
CA VAL A 27 -7.23 -6.84 -19.34
C VAL A 27 -8.29 -7.17 -18.29
N GLU A 28 -8.03 -6.83 -17.02
CA GLU A 28 -8.95 -7.17 -15.93
C GLU A 28 -10.08 -6.14 -15.79
N GLY A 29 -9.96 -4.99 -16.48
CA GLY A 29 -10.92 -3.89 -16.42
C GLY A 29 -11.03 -3.30 -15.02
N PRO A 30 -11.77 -2.20 -14.85
CA PRO A 30 -12.03 -1.69 -13.52
C PRO A 30 -13.06 -2.58 -12.81
N SER A 31 -12.75 -2.97 -11.57
CA SER A 31 -13.65 -3.69 -10.68
C SER A 31 -14.80 -2.82 -10.12
N SER A 32 -15.01 -1.61 -10.67
CA SER A 32 -15.99 -0.64 -10.14
C SER A 32 -16.99 -0.19 -11.21
N PRO A 33 -18.31 -0.19 -10.91
CA PRO A 33 -19.35 0.26 -11.84
C PRO A 33 -19.23 1.74 -12.23
N MET A 34 -18.46 2.55 -11.48
CA MET A 34 -18.20 3.95 -11.78
C MET A 34 -17.22 4.15 -12.95
N ALA A 35 -16.43 3.13 -13.29
CA ALA A 35 -15.44 3.20 -14.36
C ALA A 35 -15.95 2.64 -15.70
N ALA A 36 -17.13 2.01 -15.73
CA ALA A 36 -17.76 1.50 -16.96
C ALA A 36 -17.95 2.60 -18.05
N MET A 37 -18.12 3.86 -17.66
CA MET A 37 -18.20 5.00 -18.59
C MET A 37 -16.83 5.44 -19.14
N SER A 38 -15.75 5.12 -18.43
CA SER A 38 -14.37 5.45 -18.83
C SER A 38 -13.71 4.31 -19.61
N GLU A 39 -14.21 3.08 -19.52
CA GLU A 39 -13.80 1.94 -20.36
C GLU A 39 -13.98 2.17 -21.87
N ARG A 40 -14.82 3.13 -22.28
CA ARG A 40 -14.91 3.56 -23.69
C ARG A 40 -13.67 4.30 -24.19
N SER A 41 -12.84 4.79 -23.27
CA SER A 41 -11.52 5.32 -23.61
C SER A 41 -10.53 4.16 -23.51
N ASP A 42 -9.98 3.71 -24.64
CA ASP A 42 -8.94 2.67 -24.69
C ASP A 42 -7.63 3.05 -23.97
N VAL A 43 -7.59 4.23 -23.32
CA VAL A 43 -6.44 4.81 -22.65
C VAL A 43 -6.51 4.55 -21.14
N VAL A 44 -5.58 3.70 -20.68
CA VAL A 44 -5.40 3.36 -19.27
C VAL A 44 -3.93 3.39 -18.91
N THR A 45 -3.62 3.90 -17.72
CA THR A 45 -2.28 3.86 -17.13
C THR A 45 -2.34 3.11 -15.80
N GLY A 46 -1.52 2.09 -15.63
CA GLY A 46 -1.44 1.32 -14.39
C GLY A 46 -0.12 1.57 -13.66
N TYR A 47 -0.18 1.69 -12.34
CA TYR A 47 1.02 1.83 -11.48
C TYR A 47 0.86 1.05 -10.17
N PRO A 48 1.97 0.61 -9.55
CA PRO A 48 1.93 -0.02 -8.23
C PRO A 48 1.40 0.98 -7.19
N ALA A 49 0.53 0.51 -6.31
CA ALA A 49 -0.01 1.29 -5.21
C ALA A 49 0.44 0.68 -3.88
N LEU A 50 0.91 1.52 -2.96
CA LEU A 50 1.25 1.11 -1.59
C LEU A 50 0.07 1.29 -0.62
N TRP A 51 -0.98 2.00 -1.05
CA TRP A 51 -2.12 2.31 -0.19
C TRP A 51 -3.43 2.39 -0.99
N PRO A 52 -4.29 1.36 -0.95
CA PRO A 52 -4.02 0.01 -0.45
C PRO A 52 -2.94 -0.70 -1.30
N VAL A 53 -2.19 -1.63 -0.69
CA VAL A 53 -1.11 -2.39 -1.35
C VAL A 53 -1.69 -3.22 -2.50
N GLY A 54 -1.21 -2.97 -3.71
CA GLY A 54 -1.65 -3.62 -4.95
C GLY A 54 -1.31 -2.77 -6.17
N ARG A 55 -2.32 -2.42 -6.97
CA ARG A 55 -2.15 -1.51 -8.11
C ARG A 55 -3.25 -0.45 -8.14
N ALA A 56 -2.93 0.67 -8.77
CA ALA A 56 -3.88 1.68 -9.18
C ALA A 56 -3.98 1.71 -10.70
N CYS A 57 -5.19 1.90 -11.20
CA CYS A 57 -5.50 2.02 -12.62
C CYS A 57 -6.18 3.35 -12.85
N GLU A 58 -5.56 4.18 -13.68
CA GLU A 58 -6.04 5.49 -14.07
C GLU A 58 -6.59 5.42 -15.49
N TRP A 59 -7.90 5.68 -15.62
CA TRP A 59 -8.62 5.62 -16.89
C TRP A 59 -8.98 7.04 -17.33
N ASP A 60 -8.77 7.34 -18.60
CA ASP A 60 -9.25 8.61 -19.13
C ASP A 60 -10.77 8.57 -19.37
N ARG A 61 -11.50 9.62 -19.03
CA ARG A 61 -12.95 9.66 -19.27
C ARG A 61 -13.21 9.92 -20.75
N SER A 62 -13.97 9.02 -21.39
CA SER A 62 -14.39 9.15 -22.79
C SER A 62 -15.14 10.45 -23.10
N ALA A 63 -15.75 11.09 -22.10
CA ALA A 63 -16.50 12.34 -22.24
C ALA A 63 -15.64 13.63 -22.14
N GLY A 64 -14.31 13.51 -22.02
CA GLY A 64 -13.42 14.67 -21.91
C GLY A 64 -13.62 15.43 -20.60
N GLY A 65 -13.20 14.82 -19.48
CA GLY A 65 -13.47 15.37 -18.14
C GLY A 65 -12.49 14.92 -17.06
N GLY A 66 -11.27 14.53 -17.45
CA GLY A 66 -10.22 14.07 -16.54
C GLY A 66 -10.27 12.58 -16.24
N THR A 67 -9.40 12.12 -15.35
CA THR A 67 -9.14 10.70 -15.12
C THR A 67 -9.93 10.11 -13.94
N ILE A 68 -10.17 8.79 -13.97
CA ILE A 68 -10.71 8.02 -12.84
C ILE A 68 -9.63 7.06 -12.34
N THR A 69 -9.27 7.18 -11.07
CA THR A 69 -8.37 6.24 -10.41
C THR A 69 -9.17 5.17 -9.68
N THR A 70 -8.90 3.91 -10.00
CA THR A 70 -9.41 2.73 -9.30
C THR A 70 -8.27 1.97 -8.65
N TYR A 71 -8.51 1.39 -7.46
CA TYR A 71 -7.51 0.63 -6.72
C TYR A 71 -7.93 -0.84 -6.66
N SER A 72 -7.00 -1.76 -6.93
CA SER A 72 -7.24 -3.21 -6.81
C SER A 72 -6.59 -3.82 -5.56
N GLY A 73 -6.07 -2.99 -4.65
CA GLY A 73 -5.38 -3.45 -3.45
C GLY A 73 -6.33 -3.98 -2.37
N SER A 74 -5.83 -4.89 -1.52
CA SER A 74 -6.58 -5.43 -0.39
C SER A 74 -6.32 -4.60 0.87
N TRP A 75 -7.36 -3.98 1.42
CA TRP A 75 -7.27 -3.27 2.69
C TRP A 75 -6.87 -4.18 3.85
N ALA A 76 -7.45 -5.37 3.94
CA ALA A 76 -7.11 -6.34 4.97
C ALA A 76 -5.63 -6.72 4.91
N GLY A 77 -5.12 -7.04 3.71
CA GLY A 77 -3.71 -7.36 3.51
C GLY A 77 -2.78 -6.20 3.84
N THR A 78 -3.18 -4.98 3.46
CA THR A 78 -2.44 -3.73 3.74
C THR A 78 -2.28 -3.51 5.24
N LEU A 79 -3.37 -3.63 6.00
CA LEU A 79 -3.35 -3.43 7.46
C LEU A 79 -2.52 -4.49 8.18
N VAL A 80 -2.60 -5.75 7.76
CA VAL A 80 -1.76 -6.83 8.34
C VAL A 80 -0.28 -6.58 8.08
N ALA A 81 0.08 -6.23 6.84
CA ALA A 81 1.47 -5.93 6.50
C ALA A 81 2.01 -4.72 7.28
N LEU A 82 1.21 -3.66 7.39
CA LEU A 82 1.54 -2.48 8.18
C LEU A 82 1.71 -2.83 9.67
N GLY A 83 0.81 -3.63 10.24
CA GLY A 83 0.89 -4.07 11.63
C GLY A 83 2.17 -4.87 11.91
N LEU A 84 2.61 -5.71 10.97
CA LEU A 84 3.86 -6.46 11.09
C LEU A 84 5.10 -5.58 10.97
N LEU A 85 5.06 -4.55 10.12
CA LEU A 85 6.15 -3.57 9.99
C LEU A 85 6.27 -2.71 11.24
N VAL A 86 5.18 -2.08 11.68
CA VAL A 86 5.15 -1.20 12.85
C VAL A 86 5.42 -1.99 14.13
N GLY A 87 4.76 -3.13 14.32
CA GLY A 87 5.00 -4.00 15.48
C GLY A 87 6.42 -4.56 15.50
N GLY A 88 6.97 -4.91 14.33
CA GLY A 88 8.35 -5.34 14.22
C GLY A 88 9.35 -4.23 14.55
N ALA A 89 9.10 -3.01 14.07
CA ALA A 89 9.93 -1.84 14.39
C ALA A 89 9.89 -1.53 15.88
N ALA A 90 8.72 -1.59 16.51
CA ALA A 90 8.57 -1.40 17.94
C ALA A 90 9.40 -2.42 18.74
N VAL A 91 9.37 -3.70 18.36
CA VAL A 91 10.20 -4.74 18.99
C VAL A 91 11.69 -4.43 18.84
N VAL A 92 12.14 -4.00 17.66
CA VAL A 92 13.56 -3.64 17.44
C VAL A 92 13.97 -2.45 18.31
N VAL A 93 13.13 -1.41 18.39
CA VAL A 93 13.39 -0.24 19.25
C VAL A 93 13.43 -0.64 20.73
N ILE A 94 12.52 -1.50 21.19
CA ILE A 94 12.52 -1.98 22.57
C ILE A 94 13.75 -2.85 22.86
N ALA A 95 14.09 -3.77 21.95
CA ALA A 95 15.16 -4.74 22.15
C ALA A 95 16.57 -4.14 22.02
N PHE A 96 16.76 -3.15 21.14
CA PHE A 96 18.08 -2.61 20.80
C PHE A 96 18.21 -1.10 21.06
N GLY A 97 17.10 -0.36 21.09
CA GLY A 97 17.10 1.09 21.25
C GLY A 97 17.12 1.56 22.70
N GLY A 98 16.79 0.68 23.67
CA GLY A 98 16.70 1.02 25.08
C GLY A 98 15.59 2.04 25.34
N LEU A 99 14.46 1.61 25.90
CA LEU A 99 13.53 2.58 26.49
C LEU A 99 14.34 3.42 27.50
N PRO A 100 14.31 4.77 27.44
CA PRO A 100 14.84 5.56 28.53
C PRO A 100 14.08 5.12 29.78
N LYS A 101 14.82 4.54 30.74
CA LYS A 101 14.22 4.16 32.01
C LYS A 101 13.86 5.47 32.72
N GLU A 102 12.57 5.77 32.77
CA GLU A 102 12.01 6.92 33.49
C GLU A 102 12.49 7.11 34.96
N PRO A 103 12.94 6.10 35.74
CA PRO A 103 13.49 6.38 37.06
C PRO A 103 14.78 7.23 37.07
N GLU A 104 15.57 7.27 35.99
CA GLU A 104 16.87 7.97 35.99
C GLU A 104 16.77 9.48 35.70
N LEU A 105 15.66 9.92 35.09
CA LEU A 105 15.43 11.34 34.77
C LEU A 105 14.99 12.16 35.99
N LEU A 106 14.40 11.51 36.99
CA LEU A 106 13.95 12.17 38.22
C LEU A 106 15.10 12.39 39.21
N GLU A 107 16.10 11.50 39.24
CA GLU A 107 17.25 11.64 40.12
C GLU A 107 18.27 12.69 39.64
N SER A 108 18.39 12.92 38.32
CA SER A 108 19.29 13.96 37.78
C SER A 108 18.74 15.38 37.92
N ARG A 109 17.41 15.56 38.05
CA ARG A 109 16.80 16.84 38.44
C ARG A 109 16.85 17.11 39.94
N ALA A 110 17.16 16.11 40.75
CA ALA A 110 17.23 16.22 42.20
C ALA A 110 18.65 16.53 42.72
N ARG A 111 19.65 16.67 41.82
CA ARG A 111 21.02 17.11 42.14
C ARG A 111 21.29 18.51 41.63
#